data_AF-A0A957VMV6-F1
#
_entry.id   AF-A0A957VMV6-F1
#
_cell.length_a   1.000
_cell.length_b   1.000
_cell.length_c   1.000
_cell.angle_alpha   90.00
_cell.angle_beta   90.00
_cell.angle_gamma   90.00
#
_symmetry.space_group_name_H-M   'P 1'
#
loop_
_entity.id
_entity.type
_entity.pdbx_description
1 polymer ?
#
loop_
_entity_poly.entity_id
_entity_poly.type
_entity_poly.pdbx_seq_one_letter_code
_entity_poly.pdbx_strand_id
1 'polypeptide(L)'
;MTVPTPPDRDILEIKNLRKFFPIRKGLMRRVVGHVKAVDDVTFSIRKGETLSLVGESGCGKTTTSRCILRALTPTSGQIRFLTENQTVVAVASQP
;
A
#
# COMPACT_ATOMS: atom_id res chain seq x y z
N MET A 1 -7.67 -18.48 -24.52
CA MET A 1 -8.52 -17.38 -25.04
C MET A 1 -8.93 -16.54 -23.83
N THR A 2 -8.21 -15.44 -23.55
CA THR A 2 -8.47 -14.60 -22.37
C THR A 2 -9.64 -13.66 -22.69
N VAL A 3 -10.73 -13.79 -21.93
CA VAL A 3 -11.86 -12.87 -22.04
C VAL A 3 -11.41 -11.51 -21.52
N PRO A 4 -11.54 -10.40 -22.29
CA PRO A 4 -11.22 -9.08 -21.79
C PRO A 4 -12.20 -8.73 -20.67
N THR A 5 -11.77 -8.85 -19.41
CA THR A 5 -12.55 -8.34 -18.28
C THR A 5 -12.81 -6.84 -18.50
N PRO A 6 -14.06 -6.38 -18.31
CA PRO A 6 -14.46 -5.01 -18.59
C PRO A 6 -13.58 -3.97 -17.88
N PRO A 7 -13.27 -2.83 -18.54
CA PRO A 7 -12.35 -1.79 -18.07
C PRO A 7 -12.81 -1.01 -16.83
N ASP A 8 -14.07 -1.18 -16.40
CA ASP A 8 -14.69 -0.35 -15.36
C ASP A 8 -14.48 -0.87 -13.93
N ARG A 9 -13.63 -1.89 -13.73
CA ARG A 9 -13.42 -2.48 -12.40
C ARG A 9 -12.00 -2.26 -11.89
N ASP A 10 -11.91 -1.74 -10.67
CA ASP A 10 -10.66 -1.58 -9.94
C ASP A 10 -10.07 -2.97 -9.62
N ILE A 11 -8.84 -3.22 -10.08
CA ILE A 11 -8.09 -4.44 -9.76
C ILE A 11 -7.31 -4.29 -8.45
N LEU A 12 -6.92 -3.05 -8.11
CA LEU A 12 -6.25 -2.71 -6.86
C LEU A 12 -6.95 -1.51 -6.24
N GLU A 13 -7.33 -1.61 -4.98
CA GLU A 13 -7.88 -0.51 -4.19
C GLU A 13 -7.05 -0.35 -2.91
N ILE A 14 -6.55 0.86 -2.67
CA ILE A 14 -5.78 1.22 -1.48
C ILE A 14 -6.54 2.35 -0.77
N LYS A 15 -6.81 2.17 0.52
CA LYS A 15 -7.52 3.14 1.36
C LYS A 15 -6.75 3.45 2.63
N ASN A 16 -6.50 4.74 2.84
CA ASN A 16 -5.92 5.31 4.05
C ASN A 16 -4.64 4.57 4.48
N LEU A 17 -3.80 4.21 3.51
CA LEU A 17 -2.59 3.45 3.76
C LEU A 17 -1.60 4.31 4.53
N ARG A 18 -1.16 3.82 5.69
CA ARG A 18 -0.11 4.46 6.50
C ARG A 18 0.99 3.47 6.82
N LYS A 19 2.23 3.97 6.87
CA LYS A 19 3.39 3.21 7.34
C LYS A 19 4.32 4.11 8.14
N PHE A 20 4.33 3.89 9.44
CA PHE A 20 5.13 4.63 10.40
C PHE A 20 6.23 3.72 10.97
N PHE A 21 7.47 4.17 10.90
CA PHE A 21 8.62 3.44 11.42
C PHE A 21 9.05 4.03 12.78
N PRO A 22 9.25 3.20 13.83
CA PRO A 22 9.63 3.72 15.14
C PRO A 22 11.06 4.24 15.14
N ILE A 23 11.25 5.43 15.69
CA ILE A 23 12.55 6.01 16.00
C ILE A 23 12.94 5.55 17.40
N ARG A 24 14.04 4.80 17.51
CA ARG A 24 14.56 4.29 18.79
C ARG A 24 15.80 5.06 19.19
N LYS A 25 15.91 5.48 20.46
CA LYS A 25 17.08 6.17 21.02
C LYS A 25 17.51 5.62 22.39
N GLY A 26 18.77 5.88 22.74
CA GLY A 26 19.38 5.53 24.03
C GLY A 26 19.81 4.06 24.14
N LEU A 27 20.53 3.75 25.21
CA LEU A 27 21.07 2.41 25.49
C LEU A 27 19.96 1.34 25.63
N MET A 28 18.78 1.76 26.11
CA MET A 28 17.59 0.90 26.27
C MET A 28 16.66 0.84 25.04
N ARG A 29 17.05 1.42 23.89
CA ARG A 29 16.28 1.41 22.61
C ARG A 29 14.79 1.81 22.74
N ARG A 30 14.48 2.80 23.59
CA ARG A 30 13.10 3.27 23.77
C ARG A 30 12.59 3.96 22.50
N VAL A 31 11.31 3.77 22.19
CA VAL A 31 10.65 4.47 21.08
C VAL A 31 10.40 5.92 21.50
N VAL A 32 10.95 6.87 20.75
CA VAL A 32 10.89 8.31 21.05
C VAL A 32 10.13 9.10 19.97
N GLY A 33 9.68 8.43 18.91
CA GLY A 33 8.93 9.05 17.81
C GLY A 33 8.72 8.07 16.67
N HIS A 34 8.12 8.55 15.59
CA HIS A 34 7.91 7.77 14.38
C HIS A 34 8.25 8.59 13.13
N VAL A 35 8.92 7.95 12.17
CA VAL A 35 9.03 8.49 10.81
C VAL A 35 7.78 8.08 10.04
N LYS A 36 7.04 9.07 9.55
CA LYS A 36 5.87 8.85 8.70
C LYS A 36 6.31 8.63 7.26
N ALA A 37 6.62 7.40 6.90
CA ALA A 37 7.12 7.08 5.55
C ALA A 37 5.99 7.04 4.50
N VAL A 38 4.77 6.72 4.93
CA VAL A 38 3.54 6.83 4.13
C VAL A 38 2.46 7.34 5.09
N ASP A 39 1.77 8.42 4.72
CA ASP A 39 0.69 9.00 5.51
C ASP A 39 -0.51 9.28 4.60
N ASP A 40 -1.57 8.50 4.78
CA ASP A 40 -2.89 8.65 4.17
C ASP A 40 -2.95 8.52 2.64
N VAL A 41 -2.28 7.49 2.09
CA VAL A 41 -2.34 7.22 0.65
C VAL A 41 -3.62 6.46 0.31
N THR A 42 -4.41 7.03 -0.60
CA THR A 42 -5.65 6.43 -1.13
C THR A 42 -5.68 6.57 -2.64
N PHE A 43 -5.77 5.45 -3.36
CA PHE A 43 -5.96 5.41 -4.81
C PHE A 43 -6.43 4.03 -5.24
N SER A 44 -6.94 3.93 -6.47
CA SER A 44 -7.24 2.65 -7.12
C SER A 44 -6.59 2.57 -8.49
N ILE A 45 -6.45 1.35 -9.00
CA ILE A 45 -5.99 1.06 -10.35
C ILE A 45 -7.04 0.19 -11.02
N ARG A 46 -7.53 0.63 -12.18
CA ARG A 46 -8.46 -0.13 -13.01
C ARG A 46 -7.74 -1.23 -13.79
N LYS A 47 -8.49 -2.23 -14.23
CA LYS A 47 -7.90 -3.24 -15.10
C LYS A 47 -7.39 -2.60 -16.41
N GLY A 48 -6.13 -2.86 -16.74
CA GLY A 48 -5.48 -2.33 -17.95
C GLY A 48 -4.92 -0.92 -17.76
N GLU A 49 -5.12 -0.30 -16.60
CA GLU A 49 -4.50 0.98 -16.26
C GLU A 49 -3.05 0.77 -15.82
N THR A 50 -2.19 1.73 -16.18
CA THR A 50 -0.82 1.81 -15.67
C THR A 50 -0.69 3.07 -14.83
N LEU A 51 -0.39 2.89 -13.54
CA LEU A 51 -0.11 3.98 -12.61
C LEU A 51 1.38 3.97 -12.25
N SER A 52 2.01 5.15 -12.28
CA SER A 52 3.40 5.34 -11.88
C SER A 52 3.48 6.21 -10.62
N LEU A 53 4.24 5.76 -9.63
CA LEU A 53 4.54 6.53 -8.43
C LEU A 53 5.87 7.28 -8.62
N VAL A 54 5.80 8.62 -8.67
CA VAL A 54 6.96 9.50 -8.88
C VAL A 54 7.18 10.45 -7.70
N GLY A 55 8.38 11.01 -7.59
CA GLY A 55 8.75 11.98 -6.56
C GLY A 55 10.21 11.86 -6.14
N GLU A 56 10.66 12.74 -5.25
CA GLU A 56 12.04 12.82 -4.75
C GLU A 56 12.49 11.58 -3.95
N SER A 57 13.81 11.42 -3.79
CA SER A 57 14.35 10.38 -2.93
C SER A 57 13.79 10.52 -1.50
N GLY A 58 13.33 9.43 -0.91
CA GLY A 58 12.77 9.43 0.45
C GLY A 58 11.29 9.81 0.59
N CYS A 59 10.57 10.16 -0.49
CA CYS A 59 9.16 10.54 -0.40
C CYS A 59 8.16 9.39 -0.13
N GLY A 60 8.63 8.14 0.00
CA GLY A 60 7.78 7.00 0.39
C GLY A 60 7.39 6.03 -0.73
N LYS A 61 7.74 6.27 -2.00
CA LYS A 61 7.42 5.39 -3.15
C LYS A 61 7.65 3.90 -2.89
N THR A 62 8.90 3.53 -2.58
CA THR A 62 9.29 2.14 -2.31
C THR A 62 8.58 1.55 -1.09
N THR A 63 8.29 2.38 -0.08
CA THR A 63 7.52 1.94 1.10
C THR A 63 6.09 1.60 0.73
N THR A 64 5.43 2.45 -0.07
CA THR A 64 4.09 2.21 -0.61
C THR A 64 4.06 0.93 -1.43
N SER A 65 4.97 0.77 -2.41
CA SER A 65 5.05 -0.44 -3.24
C SER A 65 5.27 -1.71 -2.40
N ARG A 66 6.15 -1.66 -1.39
CA ARG A 66 6.39 -2.80 -0.49
C ARG A 66 5.18 -3.14 0.38
N CYS A 67 4.38 -2.16 0.78
CA CYS A 67 3.13 -2.44 1.49
C CYS A 67 2.12 -3.15 0.58
N ILE A 68 1.97 -2.69 -0.66
CA ILE A 68 1.10 -3.31 -1.68
C ILE A 68 1.53 -4.75 -1.96
N LEU A 69 2.83 -5.01 -2.07
CA LEU A 69 3.38 -6.35 -2.32
C LEU A 69 3.41 -7.26 -1.07
N ARG A 70 2.85 -6.81 0.06
CA ARG A 70 2.91 -7.51 1.37
C ARG A 70 4.32 -7.77 1.89
N ALA A 71 5.33 -7.13 1.31
CA ALA A 71 6.71 -7.19 1.79
C ALA A 71 6.91 -6.37 3.07
N LEU A 72 6.00 -5.44 3.34
CA LEU A 72 5.94 -4.68 4.58
C LEU A 72 4.49 -4.64 5.09
N THR A 73 4.29 -4.94 6.37
CA THR A 73 2.98 -4.73 7.02
C THR A 73 2.73 -3.23 7.18
N PRO A 74 1.60 -2.69 6.71
CA PRO A 74 1.23 -1.30 6.96
C PRO A 74 1.03 -1.06 8.46
N THR A 75 1.07 0.20 8.88
CA THR A 75 0.69 0.59 10.25
C THR A 75 -0.83 0.65 10.39
N SER A 76 -1.51 1.18 9.38
CA SER A 76 -2.98 1.23 9.29
C SER A 76 -3.41 1.24 7.81
N GLY A 77 -4.69 1.02 7.57
CA GLY A 77 -5.31 1.13 6.24
C GLY A 77 -5.60 -0.22 5.60
N GLN A 78 -6.13 -0.16 4.38
CA GLN A 78 -6.64 -1.33 3.66
C GLN A 78 -6.08 -1.39 2.24
N ILE A 79 -5.68 -2.60 1.83
CA ILE A 79 -5.26 -2.91 0.47
C ILE A 79 -6.09 -4.09 0.00
N ARG A 80 -6.85 -3.91 -1.07
CA ARG A 80 -7.74 -4.91 -1.67
C ARG A 80 -7.29 -5.19 -3.10
N PHE A 81 -7.23 -6.46 -3.45
CA PHE A 81 -6.84 -6.90 -4.79
C PHE A 81 -7.89 -7.85 -5.36
N LEU A 82 -8.31 -7.60 -6.60
CA LEU A 82 -9.23 -8.46 -7.33
C LEU A 82 -8.44 -9.56 -8.04
N THR A 83 -8.73 -10.81 -7.71
CA THR A 83 -8.09 -11.98 -8.34
C THR A 83 -8.74 -12.32 -9.68
N GLU A 84 -8.08 -13.20 -10.45
CA GLU A 84 -8.60 -13.72 -11.72
C GLU A 84 -9.98 -14.39 -11.57
N ASN A 85 -10.23 -15.02 -10.41
CA ASN A 85 -11.51 -15.64 -10.07
C ASN A 85 -12.58 -14.63 -9.62
N GLN A 86 -12.35 -13.34 -9.84
CA GLN A 86 -13.22 -12.24 -9.42
C GLN A 86 -13.47 -12.17 -7.90
N THR A 87 -12.56 -12.73 -7.10
CA THR A 87 -12.61 -12.63 -5.64
C THR A 87 -11.80 -11.42 -5.18
N VAL A 88 -12.38 -10.61 -4.29
CA VAL A 88 -11.63 -9.54 -3.62
C VAL A 88 -10.88 -10.12 -2.44
N VAL A 89 -9.55 -9.99 -2.45
CA VAL A 89 -8.67 -10.44 -1.37
C VAL A 89 -8.13 -9.23 -0.63
N ALA A 90 -8.24 -9.23 0.70
CA ALA A 90 -7.54 -8.28 1.55
C ALA A 90 -6.05 -8.64 1.58
N VAL A 91 -5.25 -7.82 0.92
CA VAL A 91 -3.79 -7.94 0.84
C VAL A 91 -3.17 -7.50 2.17
N ALA A 92 -3.69 -6.43 2.73
CA ALA A 92 -3.40 -6.01 4.10
C ALA A 92 -4.62 -5.25 4.64
N SER A 93 -4.92 -5.46 5.92
CA SER A 93 -5.92 -4.68 6.65
C SER A 93 -5.36 -4.46 8.05
N GLN A 94 -5.21 -3.21 8.44
CA GLN A 94 -4.81 -2.81 9.78
C GLN A 94 -5.77 -1.70 10.23
N PRO A 95 -6.26 -1.78 11.49
CA PRO A 95 -7.14 -0.75 12.04
C PRO A 95 -6.47 0.64 12.05
#